data_AF-A0A5M9LI59-F1
#
_entry.id   AF-A0A5M9LI59-F1
#
_cell.length_a   1.000
_cell.length_b   1.000
_cell.length_c   1.000
_cell.angle_alpha   90.00
_cell.angle_beta   90.00
_cell.angle_gamma   90.00
#
_symmetry.space_group_name_H-M   'P 1'
#
loop_
_entity.id
_entity.type
_entity.pdbx_description
1 polymer ?
#
loop_
_entity_poly.entity_id
_entity_poly.type
_entity_poly.pdbx_seq_one_letter_code
_entity_poly.pdbx_strand_id
1 'polypeptide(L)'
;MSNNTGSKSSDDGNRNNTNCTGCKNCQNCTDCKNCTECRNCTGCDDCTSCENCTFCKSSSRCSNCTSCRDCEECRNCTSCADCKNCTNCTDCTGLKNGNNQVGVHE
;
A
#
# COMPACT_ATOMS: atom_id res chain seq x y z
N MET A 1 13.75 -21.94 -2.62
CA MET A 1 13.73 -20.48 -2.79
C MET A 1 12.55 -20.18 -3.67
N SER A 2 11.53 -19.49 -3.14
CA SER A 2 10.25 -19.28 -3.81
C SER A 2 10.40 -18.33 -4.99
N ASN A 3 10.81 -18.85 -6.13
CA ASN A 3 10.61 -18.21 -7.43
C ASN A 3 9.15 -18.44 -7.81
N ASN A 4 8.30 -17.45 -7.61
CA ASN A 4 7.05 -17.40 -8.38
C ASN A 4 7.09 -16.16 -9.28
N THR A 5 7.80 -16.33 -10.39
CA THR A 5 7.80 -15.42 -11.52
C THR A 5 6.39 -15.28 -12.04
N GLY A 6 5.78 -14.11 -11.82
CA GLY A 6 4.68 -13.56 -12.61
C GLY A 6 3.59 -14.55 -13.01
N SER A 7 2.74 -14.94 -12.07
CA SER A 7 1.45 -15.51 -12.43
C SER A 7 0.58 -14.38 -13.01
N LYS A 8 0.64 -14.18 -14.33
CA LYS A 8 -0.46 -13.59 -15.10
C LYS A 8 -1.63 -14.59 -15.09
N SER A 9 -2.21 -14.83 -13.91
CA SER A 9 -3.44 -15.60 -13.82
C SER A 9 -4.59 -14.62 -13.89
N SER A 10 -5.34 -14.72 -14.98
CA SER A 10 -6.72 -14.29 -15.04
C SER A 10 -7.45 -14.84 -13.81
N ASP A 11 -8.04 -13.93 -13.05
CA ASP A 11 -9.24 -14.15 -12.24
C ASP A 11 -9.21 -14.99 -10.95
N ASP A 12 -8.05 -15.39 -10.42
CA ASP A 12 -7.99 -15.87 -9.03
C ASP A 12 -6.84 -15.20 -8.28
N GLY A 13 -7.21 -14.28 -7.37
CA GLY A 13 -6.28 -13.40 -6.66
C GLY A 13 -5.02 -14.10 -6.16
N ASN A 14 -3.87 -13.44 -6.30
CA ASN A 14 -2.60 -13.94 -5.81
C ASN A 14 -2.66 -13.99 -4.27
N ARG A 15 -3.00 -15.13 -3.66
CA ARG A 15 -3.22 -15.22 -2.21
C ARG A 15 -2.03 -15.86 -1.48
N ASN A 16 -1.69 -15.34 -0.29
CA ASN A 16 -0.69 -15.90 0.63
C ASN A 16 0.69 -16.13 -0.02
N ASN A 17 1.05 -15.28 -0.97
CA ASN A 17 2.32 -15.38 -1.69
C ASN A 17 3.39 -14.47 -1.06
N THR A 18 4.65 -14.76 -1.36
CA THR A 18 5.79 -13.88 -1.05
C THR A 18 6.42 -13.43 -2.36
N ASN A 19 6.92 -12.20 -2.42
CA ASN A 19 7.60 -11.62 -3.60
C ASN A 19 6.70 -11.53 -4.85
N CYS A 20 5.41 -11.20 -4.67
CA CYS A 20 4.51 -10.95 -5.80
C CYS A 20 5.04 -9.79 -6.64
N THR A 21 5.23 -10.00 -7.95
CA THR A 21 5.69 -8.95 -8.86
C THR A 21 4.75 -8.83 -10.05
N GLY A 22 4.20 -7.63 -10.29
CA GLY A 22 3.30 -7.40 -11.42
C GLY A 22 1.96 -8.13 -11.31
N CYS A 23 1.58 -8.51 -10.09
CA CYS A 23 0.37 -9.26 -9.81
C CYS A 23 -0.85 -8.35 -9.71
N LYS A 24 -2.02 -8.88 -10.03
CA LYS A 24 -3.32 -8.27 -9.73
C LYS A 24 -4.00 -9.03 -8.59
N ASN A 25 -4.83 -8.36 -7.81
CA ASN A 25 -5.66 -8.97 -6.77
C ASN A 25 -4.82 -9.74 -5.72
N CYS A 26 -3.70 -9.18 -5.28
CA CYS A 26 -2.91 -9.80 -4.20
C CYS A 26 -3.70 -9.80 -2.89
N GLN A 27 -3.75 -10.92 -2.17
CA GLN A 27 -4.43 -11.03 -0.89
C GLN A 27 -3.52 -11.72 0.13
N ASN A 28 -3.33 -11.11 1.30
CA ASN A 28 -2.48 -11.68 2.35
C ASN A 28 -1.04 -11.99 1.88
N CYS A 29 -0.52 -11.22 0.91
CA CYS A 29 0.82 -11.42 0.39
C CYS A 29 1.86 -10.61 1.17
N THR A 30 3.11 -11.03 1.05
CA THR A 30 4.26 -10.29 1.57
C THR A 30 5.18 -9.90 0.41
N ASP A 31 5.80 -8.72 0.50
CA ASP A 31 6.76 -8.21 -0.49
C ASP A 31 6.17 -8.09 -1.90
N CYS A 32 5.02 -7.42 -2.01
CA CYS A 32 4.39 -7.11 -3.30
C CYS A 32 5.12 -5.96 -3.98
N LYS A 33 5.48 -6.10 -5.26
CA LYS A 33 6.13 -5.08 -6.08
C LYS A 33 5.38 -4.84 -7.37
N ASN A 34 5.11 -3.59 -7.72
CA ASN A 34 4.40 -3.24 -8.97
C ASN A 34 3.05 -3.97 -9.11
N CYS A 35 2.38 -4.26 -8.00
CA CYS A 35 1.12 -4.97 -7.99
C CYS A 35 -0.07 -4.00 -8.00
N THR A 36 -1.23 -4.51 -8.37
CA THR A 36 -2.50 -3.77 -8.38
C THR A 36 -3.53 -4.48 -7.54
N GLU A 37 -4.39 -3.71 -6.86
CA GLU A 37 -5.49 -4.24 -6.04
C GLU A 37 -4.96 -5.19 -4.93
N CYS A 38 -3.98 -4.71 -4.14
CA CYS A 38 -3.43 -5.47 -3.01
C CYS A 38 -4.34 -5.32 -1.79
N ARG A 39 -4.72 -6.42 -1.14
CA ARG A 39 -5.52 -6.43 0.09
C ARG A 39 -4.80 -7.19 1.19
N ASN A 40 -4.79 -6.65 2.41
CA ASN A 40 -4.19 -7.28 3.59
C ASN A 40 -2.73 -7.71 3.37
N CYS A 41 -1.98 -6.99 2.53
CA CYS A 41 -0.60 -7.33 2.21
C CYS A 41 0.38 -6.59 3.13
N THR A 42 1.58 -7.14 3.28
CA THR A 42 2.69 -6.52 4.02
C THR A 42 3.82 -6.23 3.06
N GLY A 43 4.37 -5.01 3.08
CA GLY A 43 5.45 -4.62 2.19
C GLY A 43 4.96 -4.49 0.74
N CYS A 44 4.17 -3.46 0.46
CA CYS A 44 3.73 -3.12 -0.90
C CYS A 44 4.60 -1.99 -1.45
N ASP A 45 5.45 -2.28 -2.42
CA ASP A 45 6.34 -1.31 -3.07
C ASP A 45 5.84 -1.00 -4.49
N ASP A 46 5.77 0.28 -4.85
CA ASP A 46 5.30 0.76 -6.16
C ASP A 46 3.94 0.14 -6.58
N CYS A 47 3.04 -0.09 -5.62
CA CYS A 47 1.74 -0.72 -5.87
C CYS A 47 0.62 0.31 -6.05
N THR A 48 -0.45 -0.09 -6.72
CA THR A 48 -1.66 0.74 -6.88
C THR A 48 -2.86 0.09 -6.20
N SER A 49 -3.66 0.91 -5.51
CA SER A 49 -4.87 0.47 -4.80
C SER A 49 -4.56 -0.58 -3.73
N CYS A 50 -3.84 -0.16 -2.69
CA CYS A 50 -3.55 -1.00 -1.53
C CYS A 50 -4.63 -0.79 -0.45
N GLU A 51 -5.25 -1.86 0.02
CA GLU A 51 -6.32 -1.83 1.01
C GLU A 51 -5.92 -2.65 2.24
N ASN A 52 -6.04 -2.08 3.45
CA ASN A 52 -5.68 -2.73 4.71
C ASN A 52 -4.25 -3.31 4.71
N CYS A 53 -3.33 -2.65 4.00
CA CYS A 53 -1.93 -3.10 3.88
C CYS A 53 -1.04 -2.40 4.91
N THR A 54 0.10 -3.02 5.21
CA THR A 54 1.12 -2.43 6.08
C THR A 54 2.42 -2.23 5.32
N PHE A 55 3.16 -1.19 5.69
CA PHE A 55 4.45 -0.84 5.06
C PHE A 55 4.34 -0.64 3.55
N CYS A 56 3.33 0.13 3.10
CA CYS A 56 3.25 0.56 1.71
C CYS A 56 4.31 1.64 1.44
N LYS A 57 5.06 1.50 0.35
CA LYS A 57 6.08 2.45 -0.07
C LYS A 57 5.83 2.86 -1.52
N SER A 58 6.02 4.15 -1.83
CA SER A 58 5.91 4.69 -3.19
C SER A 58 4.62 4.29 -3.91
N SER A 59 3.55 4.04 -3.15
CA SER A 59 2.32 3.42 -3.65
C SER A 59 1.22 4.47 -3.78
N SER A 60 0.26 4.21 -4.65
CA SER A 60 -0.87 5.13 -4.86
C SER A 60 -2.18 4.52 -4.35
N ARG A 61 -3.10 5.39 -3.92
CA ARG A 61 -4.48 5.03 -3.55
C ARG A 61 -4.52 4.02 -2.40
N CYS A 62 -3.70 4.27 -1.37
CA CYS A 62 -3.69 3.44 -0.16
C CYS A 62 -4.92 3.76 0.71
N SER A 63 -5.67 2.75 1.13
CA SER A 63 -6.85 2.90 1.99
C SER A 63 -6.72 2.04 3.24
N ASN A 64 -6.99 2.62 4.40
CA ASN A 64 -6.92 1.92 5.70
C ASN A 64 -5.57 1.23 5.93
N CYS A 65 -4.48 1.81 5.40
CA CYS A 65 -3.15 1.24 5.51
C CYS A 65 -2.40 1.83 6.71
N THR A 66 -1.38 1.13 7.18
CA THR A 66 -0.50 1.59 8.27
C THR A 66 0.94 1.69 7.79
N SER A 67 1.64 2.72 8.25
CA SER A 67 3.06 2.96 7.92
C SER A 67 3.28 3.13 6.41
N CYS A 68 2.45 3.94 5.75
CA CYS A 68 2.66 4.33 4.37
C CYS A 68 3.81 5.34 4.26
N ARG A 69 4.71 5.17 3.29
CA ARG A 69 5.82 6.09 3.07
C ARG A 69 5.90 6.51 1.61
N ASP A 70 6.09 7.80 1.37
CA ASP A 70 6.24 8.35 0.01
C ASP A 70 5.02 7.99 -0.89
N CYS A 71 3.85 7.76 -0.30
CA CYS A 71 2.65 7.35 -1.00
C CYS A 71 1.79 8.55 -1.43
N GLU A 72 0.93 8.34 -2.41
CA GLU A 72 0.00 9.35 -2.90
C GLU A 72 -1.46 8.89 -2.72
N GLU A 73 -2.35 9.85 -2.46
CA GLU A 73 -3.80 9.61 -2.31
C GLU A 73 -4.13 8.61 -1.17
N CYS A 74 -3.44 8.71 -0.03
CA CYS A 74 -3.75 7.87 1.12
C CYS A 74 -5.06 8.30 1.78
N ARG A 75 -5.93 7.35 2.14
CA ARG A 75 -7.20 7.60 2.82
C ARG A 75 -7.30 6.76 4.08
N ASN A 76 -7.71 7.37 5.20
CA ASN A 76 -7.90 6.67 6.48
C ASN A 76 -6.66 5.87 6.93
N CYS A 77 -5.46 6.33 6.57
CA CYS A 77 -4.22 5.62 6.89
C CYS A 77 -3.61 6.15 8.19
N THR A 78 -2.81 5.32 8.84
CA THR A 78 -2.15 5.69 10.11
C THR A 78 -0.63 5.65 9.96
N SER A 79 0.06 6.52 10.68
CA SER A 79 1.53 6.57 10.70
C SER A 79 2.17 6.76 9.31
N CYS A 80 1.56 7.59 8.46
CA CYS A 80 2.12 7.89 7.15
C CYS A 80 3.30 8.87 7.24
N ALA A 81 4.29 8.72 6.37
CA ALA A 81 5.46 9.61 6.28
C ALA A 81 5.64 10.11 4.83
N ASP A 82 5.85 11.41 4.66
CA ASP A 82 6.16 12.05 3.37
C ASP A 82 5.11 11.81 2.25
N CYS A 83 3.88 11.46 2.63
CA CYS A 83 2.82 11.18 1.68
C CYS A 83 2.14 12.46 1.16
N LYS A 84 1.55 12.38 -0.03
CA LYS A 84 0.87 13.49 -0.70
C LYS A 84 -0.62 13.24 -0.87
N ASN A 85 -1.41 14.32 -0.92
CA ASN A 85 -2.85 14.28 -1.23
C ASN A 85 -3.63 13.35 -0.29
N CYS A 86 -3.23 13.30 0.98
CA CYS A 86 -3.81 12.38 1.97
C CYS A 86 -5.13 12.92 2.52
N THR A 87 -6.04 12.04 2.91
CA THR A 87 -7.32 12.41 3.53
C THR A 87 -7.60 11.55 4.76
N ASN A 88 -8.06 12.15 5.86
CA ASN A 88 -8.45 11.42 7.08
C ASN A 88 -7.32 10.53 7.66
N CYS A 89 -6.05 10.94 7.53
CA CYS A 89 -4.94 10.15 8.05
C CYS A 89 -4.56 10.60 9.47
N THR A 90 -4.06 9.67 10.30
CA THR A 90 -3.67 9.95 11.68
C THR A 90 -2.20 9.65 11.97
N ASP A 91 -1.62 10.35 12.95
CA ASP A 91 -0.26 10.11 13.46
C ASP A 91 0.81 10.20 12.37
N CYS A 92 0.62 11.11 11.41
CA CYS A 92 1.44 11.22 10.21
C CYS A 92 2.56 12.26 10.36
N THR A 93 3.57 12.17 9.52
CA THR A 93 4.69 13.13 9.45
C THR A 93 4.95 13.55 8.01
N GLY A 94 5.39 14.79 7.80
CA GLY A 94 5.83 15.25 6.47
C GLY A 94 4.75 15.24 5.37
N LEU A 95 3.45 15.24 5.73
CA LEU A 95 2.37 15.21 4.75
C LEU A 95 2.33 16.49 3.89
N LYS A 96 2.04 16.32 2.60
CA LYS A 96 1.83 17.44 1.67
C LYS A 96 0.43 17.38 1.08
N ASN A 97 -0.25 18.52 1.00
CA ASN A 97 -1.61 18.64 0.45
C ASN A 97 -2.63 17.71 1.15
N GLY A 98 -2.54 17.60 2.47
CA GLY A 98 -3.46 16.78 3.26
C GLY A 98 -4.77 17.50 3.61
N ASN A 99 -5.90 16.79 3.57
CA ASN A 99 -7.17 17.24 4.18
C ASN A 99 -7.66 16.35 5.35
N ASN A 100 -8.29 16.95 6.37
CA ASN A 100 -8.93 16.26 7.50
C ASN A 100 -8.01 15.32 8.32
N GLN A 101 -6.74 15.69 8.53
CA GLN A 101 -5.81 14.89 9.32
C GLN A 101 -5.93 15.13 10.82
N VAL A 102 -5.49 14.13 11.59
CA VAL A 102 -5.34 14.22 13.05
C VAL A 102 -3.92 13.80 13.43
N GLY A 103 -3.30 14.44 14.43
CA GLY A 103 -1.96 14.02 14.89
C GLY A 103 -0.89 14.11 13.80
N VAL A 104 -0.93 15.13 12.93
CA VAL A 104 0.17 15.37 11.98
C VAL A 104 1.27 16.12 12.70
N HIS A 105 2.49 15.59 12.63
CA HIS A 105 3.68 16.28 13.09
C HIS A 105 4.43 16.82 11.87
N GLU A 106 4.70 18.12 11.87
CA GLU A 106 5.48 18.80 10.84
C GLU A 106 6.97 18.44 10.91
#